data_AF-A0A9Q0EQU8-F1
#
_entry.id   AF-A0A9Q0EQU8-F1
#
_cell.length_a   1.000
_cell.length_b   1.000
_cell.length_c   1.000
_cell.angle_alpha   90.00
_cell.angle_beta   90.00
_cell.angle_gamma   90.00
#
_symmetry.space_group_name_H-M   'P 1'
#
loop_
_entity.id
_entity.type
_entity.pdbx_description
1 polymer ?
#
loop_
_entity_poly.entity_id
_entity_poly.type
_entity_poly.pdbx_seq_one_letter_code
_entity_poly.pdbx_strand_id
1 'polypeptide(L)'
;MASLEIQPESQKQVDDFCQKLTKEAEVLLSKHFPQAITEMDVLLKTTLSRPDLVKAPLDIPIPDLVKEEAKRKKQEEKEAAKGKKDKDSDEEDKAGEEGPPCGPICCNEHVEQALKEVKPQINALKEKLNMVSLWMQLQIPKVEDGDNFGVSVQEKVFELVTNTRTKIEAFQTQISKYYNERGDAVAKAAKESHVGDYRQLVHELDQYQYRELGLVVLEIRNTYAVLFDILNKNYDKIMKPRGISRALIY
;
A
#
# COMPACT_ATOMS: atom_id res chain seq x y z
N MET A 1 -5.11 49.81 3.11
CA MET A 1 -4.76 48.39 2.93
C MET A 1 -3.64 48.08 3.91
N ALA A 2 -3.79 47.05 4.74
CA ALA A 2 -2.68 46.57 5.56
C ALA A 2 -1.68 45.87 4.63
N SER A 3 -0.46 46.41 4.54
CA SER A 3 0.64 45.77 3.82
C SER A 3 1.52 45.08 4.86
N LEU A 4 1.72 43.78 4.71
CA LEU A 4 2.76 43.07 5.46
C LEU A 4 4.10 43.43 4.81
N GLU A 5 5.01 44.04 5.56
CA GLU A 5 6.38 44.25 5.09
C GLU A 5 7.15 42.93 5.17
N ILE A 6 7.40 42.33 4.01
CA ILE A 6 8.23 41.13 3.90
C ILE A 6 9.67 41.58 3.68
N GLN A 7 10.60 41.06 4.46
CA GLN A 7 12.02 41.36 4.27
C GLN A 7 12.47 40.86 2.89
N PRO A 8 13.24 41.66 2.11
CA PRO A 8 13.69 41.25 0.78
C PRO A 8 14.46 39.92 0.77
N GLU A 9 15.20 39.63 1.85
CA GLU A 9 15.90 38.36 2.01
C GLU A 9 14.94 37.18 2.17
N SER A 10 13.88 37.32 2.97
CA SER A 10 12.85 36.28 3.11
C SER A 10 12.14 36.01 1.78
N GLN A 11 11.81 37.05 1.02
CA GLN A 11 11.18 36.88 -0.29
C GLN A 11 12.11 36.12 -1.24
N LYS A 12 13.39 36.48 -1.28
CA LYS A 12 14.38 35.82 -2.12
C LYS A 12 14.53 34.33 -1.79
N GLN A 13 14.55 33.97 -0.50
CA GLN A 13 14.65 32.57 -0.07
C GLN A 13 13.48 31.71 -0.59
N VAL A 14 12.26 32.25 -0.57
CA VAL A 14 11.07 31.57 -1.09
C VAL A 14 11.10 31.49 -2.61
N ASP A 15 11.51 32.56 -3.30
CA ASP A 15 11.62 32.57 -4.76
C ASP A 15 12.65 31.54 -5.25
N ASP A 16 13.81 31.46 -4.59
CA ASP A 16 14.86 30.47 -4.90
C ASP A 16 14.34 29.04 -4.69
N PHE A 17 13.56 28.80 -3.63
CA PHE A 17 12.90 27.52 -3.40
C PHE A 17 11.90 27.16 -4.51
N CYS A 18 11.04 28.09 -4.91
CA CYS A 18 10.07 27.90 -6.00
C CYS A 18 10.77 27.59 -7.34
N GLN A 19 11.87 28.27 -7.65
CA GLN A 19 12.66 28.00 -8.85
C GLN A 19 13.31 26.62 -8.82
N LYS A 20 13.87 26.22 -7.67
CA LYS A 20 14.45 24.87 -7.51
C LYS A 20 13.38 23.79 -7.69
N LEU A 21 12.23 23.94 -7.02
CA LEU A 21 11.13 23.00 -7.11
C LEU A 21 10.61 22.87 -8.55
N THR A 22 10.52 23.99 -9.28
CA THR A 22 10.11 24.00 -10.69
C THR A 22 11.07 23.18 -11.56
N LYS A 23 12.39 23.36 -11.39
CA LYS A 23 13.40 22.57 -12.13
C LYS A 23 13.31 21.09 -11.80
N GLU A 24 13.08 20.75 -10.53
CA GLU A 24 12.89 19.36 -10.10
C GLU A 24 11.63 18.75 -10.72
N ALA A 25 10.51 19.49 -10.76
CA ALA A 25 9.28 19.06 -11.41
C ALA A 25 9.46 18.87 -12.93
N GLU A 26 10.17 19.76 -13.62
CA GLU A 26 10.47 19.61 -15.05
C GLU A 26 11.30 18.36 -15.34
N VAL A 27 12.32 18.07 -14.53
CA VAL A 27 13.12 16.84 -14.64
C VAL A 27 12.26 15.60 -14.38
N LEU A 28 11.39 15.68 -13.38
CA LEU A 28 10.47 14.61 -13.02
C LEU A 28 9.55 14.26 -14.20
N LEU A 29 8.92 15.26 -14.81
CA LEU A 29 8.01 15.08 -15.93
C LEU A 29 8.72 14.60 -17.20
N SER A 30 9.84 15.26 -17.56
CA SER A 30 10.51 15.01 -18.84
C SER A 30 11.32 13.71 -18.88
N LYS A 31 11.84 13.25 -17.74
CA LYS A 31 12.75 12.09 -17.68
C LYS A 31 12.23 10.98 -16.80
N HIS A 32 11.87 11.30 -15.55
CA HIS A 32 11.61 10.27 -14.55
C HIS A 32 10.29 9.54 -14.81
N PHE A 33 9.21 10.22 -15.17
CA PHE A 33 7.92 9.57 -15.45
C PHE A 33 8.01 8.55 -16.61
N PRO A 34 8.58 8.88 -17.78
CA PRO A 34 8.81 7.90 -18.85
C PRO A 34 9.68 6.71 -18.43
N GLN A 35 10.73 6.95 -17.64
CA GLN A 35 11.60 5.89 -17.11
C GLN A 35 10.82 4.96 -16.17
N ALA A 36 10.09 5.52 -15.21
CA ALA A 36 9.31 4.77 -14.24
C ALA A 36 8.25 3.87 -14.92
N ILE A 37 7.60 4.33 -16.00
CA ILE A 37 6.67 3.50 -16.78
C ILE A 37 7.37 2.24 -17.29
N THR A 38 8.56 2.39 -17.86
CA THR A 38 9.35 1.27 -18.40
C THR A 38 9.83 0.34 -17.29
N GLU A 39 10.27 0.89 -16.16
CA GLU A 39 10.69 0.12 -14.99
C GLU A 39 9.53 -0.74 -14.43
N MET A 40 8.31 -0.20 -14.39
CA MET A 40 7.14 -0.96 -13.93
C MET A 40 6.78 -2.09 -14.90
N ASP A 41 6.91 -1.87 -16.22
CA ASP A 41 6.72 -2.93 -17.21
C ASP A 41 7.76 -4.05 -17.08
N VAL A 42 9.01 -3.72 -16.73
CA VAL A 42 10.04 -4.71 -16.42
C VAL A 42 9.67 -5.47 -15.16
N LEU A 43 9.31 -4.78 -14.08
CA LEU A 43 8.95 -5.38 -12.79
C LEU A 43 7.79 -6.37 -12.93
N LEU A 44 6.76 -6.04 -13.71
CA LEU A 44 5.63 -6.93 -14.00
C LEU A 44 6.09 -8.22 -14.69
N LYS A 45 7.01 -8.12 -15.65
CA LYS A 45 7.52 -9.25 -16.43
C LYS A 45 8.55 -10.10 -15.68
N THR A 46 9.28 -9.54 -14.72
CA THR A 46 10.33 -10.28 -14.00
C THR A 46 9.80 -10.89 -12.71
N THR A 47 9.16 -10.07 -11.88
CA THR A 47 8.85 -10.42 -10.49
C THR A 47 7.45 -11.00 -10.34
N LEU A 48 6.51 -10.60 -11.20
CA LEU A 48 5.08 -10.91 -11.04
C LEU A 48 4.52 -11.88 -12.10
N SER A 49 5.39 -12.57 -12.84
CA SER A 49 5.02 -13.41 -14.00
C SER A 49 4.46 -14.80 -13.69
N ARG A 50 4.58 -15.30 -12.45
CA ARG A 50 4.22 -16.69 -12.10
C ARG A 50 3.36 -16.79 -10.83
N PRO A 51 2.06 -16.48 -10.90
CA PRO A 51 1.15 -16.60 -9.76
C PRO A 51 0.96 -18.05 -9.28
N ASP A 52 1.23 -19.04 -10.14
CA ASP A 52 0.98 -20.46 -9.84
C ASP A 52 1.99 -21.08 -8.86
N LEU A 53 3.11 -20.38 -8.56
CA LEU A 53 4.15 -20.86 -7.66
C LEU A 53 3.98 -20.36 -6.21
N VAL A 54 2.93 -19.61 -5.91
CA VAL A 54 2.81 -18.87 -4.65
C VAL A 54 2.41 -19.76 -3.46
N LYS A 55 2.20 -21.07 -3.63
CA LYS A 55 1.79 -21.95 -2.53
C LYS A 55 2.94 -22.22 -1.55
N ALA A 56 2.92 -21.57 -0.38
CA ALA A 56 3.88 -21.82 0.69
C ALA A 56 3.58 -23.13 1.46
N PRO A 57 4.59 -23.80 2.02
CA PRO A 57 4.41 -24.91 2.95
C PRO A 57 3.60 -24.49 4.19
N LEU A 58 2.69 -25.36 4.65
CA LEU A 58 1.88 -25.14 5.85
C LEU A 58 1.94 -26.40 6.74
N ASP A 59 2.99 -26.48 7.55
CA ASP A 59 3.35 -27.66 8.36
C ASP A 59 2.53 -27.76 9.65
N ILE A 60 1.21 -27.68 9.53
CA ILE A 60 0.27 -27.91 10.63
C ILE A 60 -0.10 -29.41 10.63
N PRO A 61 0.08 -30.16 11.73
CA PRO A 61 -0.29 -31.58 11.78
C PRO A 61 -1.77 -31.80 11.45
N ILE A 62 -2.07 -32.78 10.60
CA ILE A 62 -3.46 -33.17 10.30
C ILE A 62 -3.91 -34.16 11.39
N PRO A 63 -5.04 -33.91 12.09
CA PRO A 63 -5.57 -34.84 13.08
C PRO A 63 -5.86 -36.20 12.46
N ASP A 64 -5.27 -37.23 13.05
CA ASP A 64 -5.55 -38.62 12.71
C ASP A 64 -6.76 -39.07 13.54
N LEU A 65 -7.89 -39.32 12.86
CA LEU A 65 -9.15 -39.72 13.49
C LEU A 65 -8.98 -40.91 14.45
N VAL A 66 -8.12 -41.87 14.10
CA VAL A 66 -7.88 -43.07 14.92
C VAL A 66 -7.12 -42.73 16.20
N LYS A 67 -6.15 -41.82 16.11
CA LYS A 67 -5.36 -41.38 17.28
C LYS A 67 -6.16 -40.46 18.19
N GLU A 68 -7.00 -39.60 17.62
CA GLU A 68 -7.87 -38.71 18.38
C GLU A 68 -9.02 -39.48 19.07
N GLU A 69 -9.63 -40.47 18.41
CA GLU A 69 -10.58 -41.38 19.07
C GLU A 69 -9.90 -42.19 20.19
N ALA A 70 -8.67 -42.66 19.99
CA ALA A 70 -7.93 -43.38 21.02
C ALA A 70 -7.55 -42.47 22.21
N LYS A 71 -7.22 -41.19 21.97
CA LYS A 71 -7.02 -40.20 23.03
C LYS A 71 -8.31 -39.93 23.79
N ARG A 72 -9.43 -39.69 23.10
CA ARG A 72 -10.76 -39.46 23.71
C ARG A 72 -11.16 -40.63 24.62
N LYS A 73 -11.06 -41.87 24.12
CA LYS A 73 -11.33 -43.08 24.93
C LYS A 73 -10.43 -43.18 26.16
N LYS A 74 -9.13 -42.89 26.03
CA LYS A 74 -8.20 -42.86 27.18
C LYS A 74 -8.51 -41.74 28.18
N GLN A 75 -9.06 -40.62 27.73
CA GLN A 75 -9.43 -39.49 28.57
C GLN A 75 -10.73 -39.81 29.33
N GLU A 76 -11.73 -40.36 28.65
CA GLU A 76 -12.97 -40.88 29.25
C GLU A 76 -12.69 -41.98 30.28
N GLU A 77 -11.76 -42.90 30.00
CA GLU A 77 -11.32 -43.92 30.96
C GLU A 77 -10.64 -43.33 32.20
N LYS A 78 -9.82 -42.27 32.03
CA LYS A 78 -9.16 -41.57 33.15
C LYS A 78 -10.13 -40.78 34.00
N GLU A 79 -11.13 -40.13 33.39
CA GLU A 79 -12.18 -39.39 34.11
C GLU A 79 -13.12 -40.34 34.86
N ALA A 80 -13.51 -41.46 34.22
CA ALA A 80 -14.29 -42.51 34.87
C ALA A 80 -13.53 -43.16 36.06
N ALA A 81 -12.19 -43.27 35.96
CA ALA A 81 -11.35 -43.75 37.06
C ALA A 81 -11.15 -42.73 38.20
N LYS A 82 -11.20 -41.42 37.91
CA LYS A 82 -11.15 -40.34 38.92
C LYS A 82 -12.45 -40.18 39.71
N GLY A 83 -13.60 -40.62 39.17
CA GLY A 83 -14.92 -40.53 39.81
C GLY A 83 -15.14 -41.36 41.09
N LYS A 84 -14.08 -41.86 41.74
CA LYS A 84 -14.17 -42.66 42.98
C LYS A 84 -13.30 -42.18 44.15
N LYS A 85 -12.63 -41.02 44.07
CA LYS A 85 -11.97 -40.40 45.23
C LYS A 85 -12.22 -38.89 45.29
N ASP A 86 -13.07 -38.54 46.25
CA ASP A 86 -13.17 -37.29 46.99
C ASP A 86 -13.31 -35.95 46.24
N LYS A 87 -14.50 -35.37 46.45
CA LYS A 87 -14.79 -33.93 46.39
C LYS A 87 -13.94 -33.20 47.46
N ASP A 88 -12.85 -32.57 47.06
CA ASP A 88 -12.44 -31.24 47.54
C ASP A 88 -11.10 -30.85 46.93
N SER A 89 -11.15 -29.96 45.95
CA SER A 89 -10.12 -28.95 45.70
C SER A 89 -10.56 -28.08 44.53
N ASP A 90 -10.71 -26.78 44.78
CA ASP A 90 -10.65 -25.73 43.77
C ASP A 90 -9.34 -25.89 42.97
N GLU A 91 -9.39 -26.64 41.88
CA GLU A 91 -8.46 -26.48 40.78
C GLU A 91 -9.17 -25.56 39.78
N GLU A 92 -8.97 -24.25 39.97
CA GLU A 92 -8.90 -23.35 38.82
C GLU A 92 -7.97 -24.03 37.82
N ASP A 93 -8.57 -24.70 36.84
CA ASP A 93 -7.88 -25.26 35.68
C ASP A 93 -7.16 -24.09 35.01
N LYS A 94 -5.93 -23.85 35.47
CA LYS A 94 -4.81 -23.51 34.61
C LYS A 94 -4.63 -24.70 33.66
N ALA A 95 -5.59 -24.89 32.76
CA ALA A 95 -5.35 -25.38 31.43
C ALA A 95 -4.40 -24.35 30.81
N GLY A 96 -3.13 -24.47 31.22
CA GLY A 96 -2.03 -23.70 30.67
C GLY A 96 -2.15 -23.82 29.17
N GLU A 97 -2.02 -22.69 28.51
CA GLU A 97 -1.94 -22.58 27.06
C GLU A 97 -0.86 -23.57 26.58
N GLU A 98 -1.23 -24.82 26.33
CA GLU A 98 -0.44 -25.74 25.54
C GLU A 98 -0.34 -25.00 24.20
N GLY A 99 0.87 -24.52 23.91
CA GLY A 99 1.15 -23.78 22.69
C GLY A 99 0.60 -24.54 21.47
N PRO A 100 0.32 -23.82 20.37
CA PRO A 100 -0.29 -24.42 19.19
C PRO A 100 0.42 -25.72 18.80
N PRO A 101 -0.30 -26.77 18.36
CA PRO A 101 0.25 -28.10 18.14
C PRO A 101 1.22 -28.19 16.95
N CYS A 102 1.71 -27.07 16.43
CA CYS A 102 2.57 -26.95 15.27
C CYS A 102 3.84 -26.13 15.58
N GLY A 103 4.89 -26.37 14.80
CA GLY A 103 6.09 -25.53 14.80
C GLY A 103 5.82 -24.12 14.25
N PRO A 104 6.85 -23.26 14.19
CA PRO A 104 6.72 -21.92 13.62
C PRO A 104 6.29 -21.98 12.15
N ILE A 105 5.26 -21.23 11.79
CA ILE A 105 4.78 -21.09 10.41
C ILE A 105 5.32 -19.77 9.85
N CYS A 106 6.16 -19.85 8.82
CA CYS A 106 6.79 -18.68 8.20
C CYS A 106 5.83 -17.87 7.33
N CYS A 107 6.24 -16.63 7.03
CA CYS A 107 5.64 -15.82 5.97
C CYS A 107 5.85 -16.47 4.59
N ASN A 108 4.99 -16.12 3.63
CA ASN A 108 5.13 -16.61 2.26
C ASN A 108 6.28 -15.89 1.55
N GLU A 109 7.35 -16.62 1.21
CA GLU A 109 8.56 -16.05 0.62
C GLU A 109 8.32 -15.36 -0.73
N HIS A 110 7.43 -15.88 -1.57
CA HIS A 110 7.12 -15.28 -2.87
C HIS A 110 6.38 -13.95 -2.70
N VAL A 111 5.43 -13.90 -1.76
CA VAL A 111 4.73 -12.64 -1.43
C VAL A 111 5.72 -11.64 -0.80
N GLU A 112 6.61 -12.09 0.09
CA GLU A 112 7.63 -11.23 0.70
C GLU A 112 8.60 -10.65 -0.35
N GLN A 113 9.06 -11.45 -1.31
CA GLN A 113 9.90 -11.00 -2.41
C GLN A 113 9.18 -9.97 -3.28
N ALA A 114 7.92 -10.22 -3.65
CA ALA A 114 7.11 -9.27 -4.39
C ALA A 114 6.92 -7.96 -3.60
N LEU A 115 6.59 -8.05 -2.30
CA LEU A 115 6.44 -6.88 -1.43
C LEU A 115 7.73 -6.06 -1.31
N LYS A 116 8.89 -6.72 -1.29
CA LYS A 116 10.19 -6.04 -1.22
C LYS A 116 10.44 -5.15 -2.43
N GLU A 117 9.99 -5.57 -3.61
CA GLU A 117 10.11 -4.79 -4.85
C GLU A 117 8.99 -3.75 -4.99
N VAL A 118 7.75 -4.07 -4.59
CA VAL A 118 6.58 -3.19 -4.80
C VAL A 118 6.48 -2.06 -3.78
N LYS A 119 6.80 -2.30 -2.49
CA LYS A 119 6.72 -1.27 -1.42
C LYS A 119 7.53 -0.01 -1.76
N PRO A 120 8.79 -0.09 -2.23
CA PRO A 120 9.55 1.08 -2.66
C PRO A 120 8.86 1.89 -3.76
N GLN A 121 8.20 1.22 -4.71
CA GLN A 121 7.54 1.89 -5.84
C GLN A 121 6.31 2.69 -5.38
N ILE A 122 5.53 2.14 -4.44
CA ILE A 122 4.42 2.86 -3.80
C ILE A 122 4.93 4.14 -3.13
N ASN A 123 6.00 4.03 -2.33
CA ASN A 123 6.58 5.16 -1.61
C ASN A 123 7.16 6.21 -2.57
N ALA A 124 7.90 5.77 -3.59
CA ALA A 124 8.45 6.65 -4.61
C ALA A 124 7.33 7.45 -5.31
N LEU A 125 6.26 6.79 -5.75
CA LEU A 125 5.13 7.47 -6.39
C LEU A 125 4.46 8.48 -5.43
N LYS A 126 4.29 8.14 -4.15
CA LYS A 126 3.75 9.08 -3.14
C LYS A 126 4.60 10.35 -3.01
N GLU A 127 5.92 10.19 -2.94
CA GLU A 127 6.83 11.35 -2.87
C GLU A 127 6.74 12.21 -4.13
N LYS A 128 6.66 11.58 -5.31
CA LYS A 128 6.54 12.30 -6.59
C LYS A 128 5.20 13.05 -6.69
N LEU A 129 4.10 12.41 -6.29
CA LEU A 129 2.78 13.05 -6.22
C LEU A 129 2.80 14.25 -5.26
N ASN A 130 3.42 14.12 -4.08
CA ASN A 130 3.54 15.22 -3.13
C ASN A 130 4.34 16.40 -3.69
N MET A 131 5.44 16.12 -4.40
CA MET A 131 6.23 17.15 -5.08
C MET A 131 5.42 17.88 -6.16
N VAL A 132 4.72 17.13 -7.03
CA VAL A 132 3.86 17.72 -8.08
C VAL A 132 2.74 18.55 -7.46
N SER A 133 2.10 18.05 -6.39
CA SER A 133 1.05 18.80 -5.68
C SER A 133 1.58 20.15 -5.17
N LEU A 134 2.72 20.16 -4.48
CA LEU A 134 3.30 21.40 -3.97
C LEU A 134 3.70 22.34 -5.11
N TRP A 135 4.34 21.81 -6.16
CA TRP A 135 4.73 22.60 -7.33
C TRP A 135 3.53 23.30 -7.96
N MET A 136 2.43 22.57 -8.19
CA MET A 136 1.20 23.13 -8.75
C MET A 136 0.55 24.18 -7.84
N GLN A 137 0.49 23.93 -6.53
CA GLN A 137 -0.07 24.90 -5.58
C GLN A 137 0.67 26.24 -5.62
N LEU A 138 1.99 26.21 -5.78
CA LEU A 138 2.81 27.42 -5.87
C LEU A 138 2.70 28.14 -7.23
N GLN A 139 2.08 27.52 -8.25
CA GLN A 139 1.76 28.19 -9.51
C GLN A 139 0.40 28.91 -9.50
N ILE A 140 -0.41 28.74 -8.45
CA ILE A 140 -1.73 29.38 -8.37
C ILE A 140 -1.53 30.90 -8.22
N PRO A 141 -2.05 31.73 -9.15
CA PRO A 141 -1.88 33.16 -9.10
C PRO A 141 -2.80 33.79 -8.05
N LYS A 142 -2.60 35.08 -7.79
CA LYS A 142 -3.51 35.89 -6.96
C LYS A 142 -4.96 35.74 -7.44
N VAL A 143 -5.91 35.53 -6.54
CA VAL A 143 -7.35 35.48 -6.85
C VAL A 143 -7.83 36.82 -7.41
N GLU A 144 -8.53 36.78 -8.54
CA GLU A 144 -9.10 37.93 -9.25
C GLU A 144 -10.50 37.60 -9.78
N ASP A 145 -11.34 38.61 -10.04
CA ASP A 145 -12.74 38.41 -10.46
C ASP A 145 -12.90 37.88 -11.90
N GLY A 146 -11.85 37.94 -12.72
CA GLY A 146 -11.87 37.54 -14.13
C GLY A 146 -10.56 36.90 -14.59
N ASP A 147 -10.54 36.41 -15.84
CA ASP A 147 -9.40 35.71 -16.44
C ASP A 147 -8.95 34.43 -15.68
N ASN A 148 -9.92 33.67 -15.19
CA ASN A 148 -9.68 32.49 -14.35
C ASN A 148 -9.67 31.15 -15.12
N PHE A 149 -9.75 31.17 -16.46
CA PHE A 149 -9.77 29.91 -17.23
C PHE A 149 -8.53 29.04 -16.97
N GLY A 150 -7.33 29.63 -16.99
CA GLY A 150 -6.11 28.87 -16.69
C GLY A 150 -6.05 28.39 -15.24
N VAL A 151 -6.65 29.14 -14.31
CA VAL A 151 -6.77 28.72 -12.90
C VAL A 151 -7.69 27.51 -12.79
N SER A 152 -8.83 27.49 -13.50
CA SER A 152 -9.71 26.32 -13.55
C SER A 152 -9.03 25.09 -14.17
N VAL A 153 -8.12 25.29 -15.14
CA VAL A 153 -7.27 24.20 -15.65
C VAL A 153 -6.33 23.69 -14.56
N GLN A 154 -5.65 24.58 -13.82
CA GLN A 154 -4.80 24.20 -12.69
C GLN A 154 -5.60 23.40 -11.64
N GLU A 155 -6.78 23.89 -11.24
CA GLU A 155 -7.66 23.22 -10.28
C GLU A 155 -8.04 21.81 -10.75
N LYS A 156 -8.41 21.66 -12.03
CA LYS A 156 -8.82 20.35 -12.56
C LYS A 156 -7.69 19.34 -12.58
N VAL A 157 -6.49 19.77 -12.95
CA VAL A 157 -5.31 18.91 -12.94
C VAL A 157 -4.90 18.60 -11.50
N PHE A 158 -4.98 19.57 -10.60
CA PHE A 158 -4.64 19.39 -9.19
C PHE A 158 -5.58 18.40 -8.49
N GLU A 159 -6.88 18.47 -8.79
CA GLU A 159 -7.90 17.50 -8.33
C GLU A 159 -7.53 16.06 -8.71
N LEU A 160 -7.02 15.84 -9.94
CA LEU A 160 -6.57 14.52 -10.37
C LEU A 160 -5.36 14.04 -9.56
N VAL A 161 -4.37 14.91 -9.34
CA VAL A 161 -3.16 14.59 -8.56
C VAL A 161 -3.52 14.21 -7.13
N THR A 162 -4.40 14.97 -6.47
CA THR A 162 -4.81 14.72 -5.08
C THR A 162 -5.65 13.45 -4.95
N ASN A 163 -6.62 13.23 -5.85
CA ASN A 163 -7.41 12.00 -5.86
C ASN A 163 -6.54 10.76 -6.08
N THR A 164 -5.52 10.87 -6.91
CA THR A 164 -4.58 9.78 -7.16
C THR A 164 -3.75 9.47 -5.92
N ARG A 165 -3.27 10.49 -5.19
CA ARG A 165 -2.54 10.30 -3.92
C ARG A 165 -3.33 9.46 -2.91
N THR A 166 -4.61 9.77 -2.73
CA THR A 166 -5.48 9.01 -1.81
C THR A 166 -5.58 7.54 -2.20
N LYS A 167 -5.66 7.23 -3.51
CA LYS A 167 -5.68 5.84 -3.99
C LYS A 167 -4.38 5.11 -3.68
N ILE A 168 -3.23 5.75 -3.90
CA ILE A 168 -1.92 5.12 -3.62
C ILE A 168 -1.72 4.87 -2.12
N GLU A 169 -2.24 5.74 -1.25
CA GLU A 169 -2.19 5.54 0.20
C GLU A 169 -2.98 4.28 0.65
N ALA A 170 -4.06 3.93 -0.04
CA ALA A 170 -4.85 2.73 0.25
C ALA A 170 -4.08 1.42 -0.04
N PHE A 171 -3.10 1.43 -0.96
CA PHE A 171 -2.27 0.24 -1.19
C PHE A 171 -1.40 -0.10 0.02
N GLN A 172 -0.98 0.91 0.78
CA GLN A 172 -0.17 0.69 1.97
C GLN A 172 -0.97 0.05 3.10
N THR A 173 -2.24 0.40 3.26
CA THR A 173 -3.12 -0.21 4.27
C THR A 173 -3.49 -1.66 3.91
N GLN A 174 -3.66 -1.95 2.62
CA GLN A 174 -3.93 -3.31 2.14
C GLN A 174 -2.77 -4.29 2.46
N ILE A 175 -1.52 -3.83 2.44
CA ILE A 175 -0.36 -4.67 2.83
C ILE A 175 -0.44 -5.09 4.31
N SER A 176 -0.74 -4.15 5.20
CA SER A 176 -0.90 -4.44 6.64
C SER A 176 -2.08 -5.38 6.91
N LYS A 177 -3.15 -5.24 6.12
CA LYS A 177 -4.33 -6.09 6.18
C LYS A 177 -3.99 -7.54 5.83
N TYR A 178 -3.20 -7.79 4.78
CA TYR A 178 -2.75 -9.13 4.43
C TYR A 178 -2.03 -9.84 5.58
N TYR A 179 -1.09 -9.18 6.27
CA TYR A 179 -0.39 -9.81 7.39
C TYR A 179 -1.34 -10.17 8.55
N ASN A 180 -2.32 -9.31 8.84
CA ASN A 180 -3.34 -9.59 9.86
C ASN A 180 -4.21 -10.77 9.45
N GLU A 181 -4.83 -10.72 8.27
CA GLU A 181 -5.75 -11.76 7.81
C GLU A 181 -5.06 -13.12 7.65
N ARG A 182 -3.82 -13.13 7.13
CA ARG A 182 -3.02 -14.35 7.04
C ARG A 182 -2.66 -14.87 8.42
N GLY A 183 -2.25 -14.00 9.35
CA GLY A 183 -1.95 -14.38 10.73
C GLY A 183 -3.15 -15.03 11.41
N ASP A 184 -4.32 -14.43 11.29
CA ASP A 184 -5.58 -14.97 11.83
C ASP A 184 -5.95 -16.31 11.20
N ALA A 185 -5.79 -16.45 9.88
CA ALA A 185 -6.04 -17.70 9.16
C ALA A 185 -5.09 -18.83 9.61
N VAL A 186 -3.80 -18.53 9.78
CA VAL A 186 -2.80 -19.49 10.30
C VAL A 186 -3.13 -19.88 11.73
N ALA A 187 -3.48 -18.92 12.59
CA ALA A 187 -3.84 -19.20 13.99
C ALA A 187 -5.07 -20.12 14.08
N LYS A 188 -6.11 -19.86 13.28
CA LYS A 188 -7.29 -20.72 13.18
C LYS A 188 -6.95 -22.11 12.64
N ALA A 189 -6.13 -22.19 11.59
CA ALA A 189 -5.69 -23.48 11.05
C ALA A 189 -4.90 -24.32 12.07
N ALA A 190 -4.12 -23.69 12.95
CA ALA A 190 -3.36 -24.37 13.98
C ALA A 190 -4.24 -24.82 15.15
N LYS A 191 -5.17 -23.97 15.60
CA LYS A 191 -6.08 -24.25 16.72
C LYS A 191 -7.16 -25.27 16.34
N GLU A 192 -7.71 -25.15 15.14
CA GLU A 192 -8.80 -25.97 14.61
C GLU A 192 -8.30 -26.84 13.46
N SER A 193 -7.27 -27.64 13.71
CA SER A 193 -6.53 -28.40 12.71
C SER A 193 -7.35 -29.43 11.91
N HIS A 194 -8.56 -29.77 12.40
CA HIS A 194 -9.54 -30.62 11.72
C HIS A 194 -10.35 -29.88 10.64
N VAL A 195 -10.37 -28.53 10.66
CA VAL A 195 -11.06 -27.70 9.66
C VAL A 195 -10.12 -27.43 8.48
N GLY A 196 -10.30 -28.18 7.39
CA GLY A 196 -9.47 -28.07 6.19
C GLY A 196 -9.52 -26.69 5.51
N ASP A 197 -10.66 -25.99 5.61
CA ASP A 197 -10.87 -24.69 4.96
C ASP A 197 -9.92 -23.61 5.46
N TYR A 198 -9.50 -23.63 6.72
CA TYR A 198 -8.52 -22.65 7.22
C TYR A 198 -7.15 -22.79 6.58
N ARG A 199 -6.74 -24.02 6.22
CA ARG A 199 -5.50 -24.25 5.46
C ARG A 199 -5.63 -23.72 4.05
N GLN A 200 -6.77 -23.96 3.41
CA GLN A 200 -7.04 -23.43 2.07
C GLN A 200 -7.08 -21.90 2.09
N LEU A 201 -7.71 -21.29 3.11
CA LEU A 201 -7.79 -19.84 3.27
C LEU A 201 -6.40 -19.19 3.31
N VAL A 202 -5.43 -19.78 4.01
CA VAL A 202 -4.03 -19.27 4.00
C VAL A 202 -3.48 -19.23 2.57
N HIS A 203 -3.69 -20.28 1.78
CA HIS A 203 -3.21 -20.34 0.40
C HIS A 203 -3.97 -19.40 -0.55
N GLU A 204 -5.28 -19.20 -0.34
CA GLU A 204 -6.07 -18.24 -1.10
C GLU A 204 -5.63 -16.80 -0.81
N LEU A 205 -5.36 -16.46 0.44
CA LEU A 205 -4.83 -15.15 0.85
C LEU A 205 -3.47 -14.87 0.21
N ASP A 206 -2.57 -15.87 0.20
CA ASP A 206 -1.25 -15.75 -0.43
C ASP A 206 -1.36 -15.48 -1.95
N GLN A 207 -2.20 -16.26 -2.64
CA GLN A 207 -2.44 -16.08 -4.08
C GLN A 207 -3.12 -14.75 -4.41
N TYR A 208 -4.13 -14.38 -3.63
CA TYR A 208 -4.83 -13.10 -3.77
C TYR A 208 -3.84 -11.95 -3.62
N GLN A 209 -3.05 -11.94 -2.54
CA GLN A 209 -2.10 -10.87 -2.29
C GLN A 209 -1.05 -10.75 -3.40
N TYR A 210 -0.53 -11.86 -3.91
CA TYR A 210 0.44 -11.83 -5.00
C TYR A 210 -0.14 -11.24 -6.30
N ARG A 211 -1.37 -11.63 -6.67
CA ARG A 211 -2.08 -11.06 -7.83
C ARG A 211 -2.39 -9.58 -7.63
N GLU A 212 -2.82 -9.21 -6.43
CA GLU A 212 -3.12 -7.83 -6.08
C GLU A 212 -1.88 -6.93 -6.18
N LEU A 213 -0.70 -7.41 -5.77
CA LEU A 213 0.56 -6.68 -5.97
C LEU A 213 0.86 -6.44 -7.46
N GLY A 214 0.49 -7.38 -8.34
CA GLY A 214 0.53 -7.18 -9.79
C GLY A 214 -0.34 -6.03 -10.27
N LEU A 215 -1.58 -5.97 -9.77
CA LEU A 215 -2.50 -4.87 -10.08
C LEU A 215 -2.01 -3.52 -9.53
N VAL A 216 -1.41 -3.50 -8.34
CA VAL A 216 -0.79 -2.30 -7.77
C VAL A 216 0.31 -1.76 -8.67
N VAL A 217 1.22 -2.61 -9.17
CA VAL A 217 2.29 -2.18 -10.09
C VAL A 217 1.72 -1.65 -11.42
N LEU A 218 0.69 -2.31 -11.95
CA LEU A 218 -0.03 -1.80 -13.13
C LEU A 218 -0.64 -0.42 -12.87
N GLU A 219 -1.25 -0.20 -11.71
CA GLU A 219 -1.84 1.10 -11.36
C GLU A 219 -0.79 2.19 -11.17
N ILE A 220 0.37 1.86 -10.59
CA ILE A 220 1.53 2.77 -10.48
C ILE A 220 1.99 3.19 -11.88
N ARG A 221 2.19 2.22 -12.80
CA ARG A 221 2.57 2.49 -14.19
C ARG A 221 1.55 3.40 -14.89
N ASN A 222 0.27 3.04 -14.79
CA ASN A 222 -0.82 3.81 -15.41
C ASN A 222 -0.89 5.22 -14.84
N THR A 223 -0.67 5.38 -13.53
CA THR A 223 -0.62 6.68 -12.87
C THR A 223 0.50 7.55 -13.44
N TYR A 224 1.71 7.04 -13.58
CA TYR A 224 2.80 7.81 -14.21
C TYR A 224 2.45 8.25 -15.64
N ALA A 225 1.83 7.37 -16.43
CA ALA A 225 1.41 7.69 -17.80
C ALA A 225 0.33 8.77 -17.85
N VAL A 226 -0.71 8.66 -17.01
CA VAL A 226 -1.80 9.64 -16.92
C VAL A 226 -1.28 11.00 -16.45
N LEU A 227 -0.43 11.03 -15.41
CA LEU A 227 0.16 12.26 -14.91
C LEU A 227 1.06 12.92 -15.97
N PHE A 228 1.90 12.14 -16.65
CA PHE A 228 2.73 12.65 -17.74
C PHE A 228 1.87 13.30 -18.83
N ASP A 229 0.84 12.60 -19.29
CA ASP A 229 -0.04 13.08 -20.36
C ASP A 229 -0.78 14.37 -19.98
N ILE A 230 -1.44 14.39 -18.83
CA ILE A 230 -2.25 15.54 -18.42
C ILE A 230 -1.40 16.76 -18.05
N LEU A 231 -0.26 16.57 -17.40
CA LEU A 231 0.62 17.68 -17.03
C LEU A 231 1.30 18.27 -18.26
N ASN A 232 1.73 17.44 -19.20
CA ASN A 232 2.38 17.90 -20.42
C ASN A 232 1.38 18.65 -21.34
N LYS A 233 0.19 18.09 -21.57
CA LYS A 233 -0.85 18.73 -22.40
C LYS A 233 -1.28 20.10 -21.88
N ASN A 234 -1.22 20.30 -20.57
CA ASN A 234 -1.69 21.52 -19.91
C ASN A 234 -0.54 22.39 -19.36
N TYR A 235 0.71 22.08 -19.69
CA TYR A 235 1.89 22.72 -19.09
C TYR A 235 1.86 24.24 -19.19
N ASP A 236 1.54 24.78 -20.36
CA ASP A 236 1.46 26.22 -20.59
C ASP A 236 0.45 26.91 -19.67
N LYS A 237 -0.70 26.29 -19.44
CA LYS A 237 -1.75 26.82 -18.55
C LYS A 237 -1.43 26.61 -17.07
N ILE A 238 -0.67 25.57 -16.74
CA ILE A 238 -0.17 25.36 -15.37
C ILE A 238 0.87 26.42 -15.01
N MET A 239 1.79 26.74 -15.91
CA MET A 239 2.87 27.71 -15.65
C MET A 239 2.42 29.16 -15.85
N LYS A 240 1.49 29.41 -16.78
CA LYS A 240 1.03 30.76 -17.16
C LYS A 240 -0.49 30.78 -17.29
N PRO A 241 -1.24 30.64 -16.18
CA PRO A 241 -2.70 30.53 -16.20
C PRO A 241 -3.39 31.76 -16.83
N ARG A 242 -2.82 32.95 -16.65
CA ARG A 242 -3.27 34.23 -17.26
C ARG A 242 -2.47 34.66 -18.50
N GLY A 243 -1.66 33.75 -19.04
CA GLY A 243 -0.72 34.06 -20.11
C GLY A 243 0.44 34.96 -19.67
N ILE A 244 1.22 35.42 -20.65
CA ILE A 244 2.16 36.52 -20.45
C ILE A 244 1.31 37.78 -20.56
N SER A 245 1.31 38.62 -19.52
CA SER A 245 0.58 39.89 -19.53
C SER A 245 0.73 40.56 -20.89
N ARG A 246 -0.39 41.02 -21.48
CA ARG A 246 -0.33 42.01 -22.56
C ARG A 246 0.36 43.22 -21.94
N ALA A 247 1.69 43.28 -22.02
CA ALA A 247 2.42 44.48 -21.75
C ALA A 247 1.73 45.55 -22.59
N LEU A 248 1.15 46.53 -21.90
CA LEU A 248 0.52 47.69 -22.51
C LEU A 248 1.55 48.24 -23.50
N ILE A 249 1.29 48.04 -24.78
CA ILE A 249 2.01 48.72 -25.84
C ILE A 249 1.57 50.17 -25.69
N TYR A 250 2.37 50.95 -24.96
CA TYR A 250 2.26 52.40 -24.87
C TYR A 250 2.69 53.03 -26.21
#